data_AF-A0A8J5T959-F1
#
_entry.id   AF-A0A8J5T959-F1
#
_cell.length_a   1.000
_cell.length_b   1.000
_cell.length_c   1.000
_cell.angle_alpha   90.00
_cell.angle_beta   90.00
_cell.angle_gamma   90.00
#
_symmetry.space_group_name_H-M   'P 1'
#
loop_
_entity.id
_entity.type
_entity.pdbx_description
1 polymer ?
#
loop_
_entity_poly.entity_id
_entity_poly.type
_entity_poly.pdbx_seq_one_letter_code
_entity_poly.pdbx_strand_id
1 'polypeptide(L)'
;MAGEVGGDPRAWLAADETAAAFLSRTLATRPPILLPPPLHRAPLRPGNVVEIAGPSNSGKSQLLLVAAVQCILPKEWKGVYLGGLGKAVMYLDLDCRFDVLRLAQILRNRIAKCCECTFPVSSKE
;
A
#
# COMPACT_ATOMS: atom_id res chain seq x y z
N MET A 1 14.03 -27.53 -10.95
CA MET A 1 14.86 -26.38 -11.34
C MET A 1 13.96 -25.38 -12.04
N ALA A 2 13.46 -24.37 -11.30
CA ALA A 2 12.63 -23.32 -11.87
C ALA A 2 13.57 -22.33 -12.58
N GLY A 3 13.47 -22.25 -13.90
CA GLY A 3 14.25 -21.31 -14.69
C GLY A 3 13.91 -19.88 -14.29
N GLU A 4 14.94 -19.07 -14.07
CA GLU A 4 14.80 -17.62 -14.01
C GLU A 4 14.22 -17.15 -15.34
N VAL A 5 12.96 -16.70 -15.31
CA VAL A 5 12.38 -15.93 -16.40
C VAL A 5 13.00 -14.54 -16.32
N GLY A 6 14.21 -14.40 -16.85
CA GLY A 6 14.85 -13.12 -17.12
C GLY A 6 14.11 -12.41 -18.25
N GLY A 7 12.96 -11.82 -17.93
CA GLY A 7 12.27 -10.92 -18.85
C GLY A 7 13.10 -9.66 -19.09
N ASP A 8 13.02 -9.08 -20.28
CA ASP A 8 13.61 -7.78 -20.57
C ASP A 8 13.12 -6.77 -19.52
N PRO A 9 14.01 -6.14 -18.73
CA PRO A 9 13.62 -5.16 -17.71
C PRO A 9 12.92 -3.93 -18.28
N ARG A 10 12.96 -3.73 -19.61
CA ARG A 10 12.21 -2.68 -20.32
C ARG A 10 10.90 -3.17 -20.91
N ALA A 11 10.55 -4.45 -20.81
CA ALA A 11 9.32 -5.00 -21.38
C ALA A 11 8.04 -4.29 -20.85
N TRP A 12 8.08 -3.74 -19.63
CA TRP A 12 6.97 -2.96 -19.08
C TRP A 12 6.79 -1.57 -19.74
N LEU A 13 7.81 -1.08 -20.47
CA LEU A 13 7.79 0.16 -21.25
C LEU A 13 7.38 -0.07 -22.72
N ALA A 14 7.26 -1.33 -23.14
CA ALA A 14 6.87 -1.65 -24.50
C ALA A 14 5.44 -1.13 -24.76
N ALA A 15 5.29 -0.32 -25.82
CA ALA A 15 4.05 0.41 -26.10
C ALA A 15 3.06 -0.38 -26.98
N ASP A 16 3.41 -1.60 -27.39
CA ASP A 16 2.69 -2.44 -28.36
C ASP A 16 1.70 -3.43 -27.70
N GLU A 17 1.14 -3.07 -26.54
CA GLU A 17 0.11 -3.89 -25.88
C GLU A 17 -1.16 -3.98 -26.74
N THR A 18 -1.64 -5.21 -27.02
CA THR A 18 -2.92 -5.40 -27.71
C THR A 18 -4.09 -4.95 -26.85
N ALA A 19 -5.20 -4.53 -27.47
CA ALA A 19 -6.41 -4.15 -26.73
C ALA A 19 -6.92 -5.26 -25.79
N ALA A 20 -6.83 -6.53 -26.22
CA ALA A 20 -7.21 -7.68 -25.41
C ALA A 20 -6.30 -7.85 -24.18
N ALA A 21 -4.99 -7.67 -24.33
CA ALA A 21 -4.04 -7.71 -23.21
C ALA A 21 -4.29 -6.55 -22.23
N PHE A 22 -4.49 -5.33 -22.74
CA PHE A 22 -4.84 -4.15 -21.94
C PHE A 22 -6.11 -4.39 -21.11
N LEU A 23 -7.17 -4.90 -21.73
CA LEU A 23 -8.44 -5.17 -21.05
C LEU A 23 -8.28 -6.30 -20.03
N SER A 24 -7.60 -7.39 -20.39
CA SER A 24 -7.34 -8.50 -19.46
C SER A 24 -6.59 -8.02 -18.22
N ARG A 25 -5.58 -7.17 -18.39
CA ARG A 25 -4.79 -6.60 -17.29
C ARG A 25 -5.57 -5.58 -16.47
N THR A 26 -6.35 -4.70 -17.12
CA THR A 26 -7.05 -3.59 -16.46
C THR A 26 -8.33 -4.03 -15.76
N LEU A 27 -8.99 -5.07 -16.29
CA LEU A 27 -10.18 -5.67 -15.70
C LEU A 27 -9.84 -6.78 -14.70
N ALA A 28 -8.60 -7.28 -14.67
CA ALA A 28 -8.16 -8.21 -13.63
C ALA A 28 -8.33 -7.58 -12.25
N THR A 29 -9.07 -8.28 -11.38
CA THR A 29 -9.32 -7.83 -10.01
C THR A 29 -8.02 -7.73 -9.23
N ARG A 30 -7.64 -6.51 -8.88
CA ARG A 30 -6.57 -6.23 -7.92
C ARG A 30 -7.15 -5.37 -6.80
N PRO A 31 -6.82 -5.66 -5.53
CA PRO A 31 -7.36 -4.88 -4.43
C PRO A 31 -6.89 -3.43 -4.57
N PRO A 32 -7.80 -2.44 -4.50
CA PRO A 32 -7.43 -1.04 -4.64
C PRO A 32 -6.56 -0.62 -3.44
N ILE A 33 -5.60 0.26 -3.71
CA ILE A 33 -4.92 0.99 -2.63
C ILE A 33 -5.84 2.12 -2.22
N LEU A 34 -6.41 2.00 -1.02
CA LEU A 34 -7.14 3.09 -0.40
C LEU A 34 -6.12 4.03 0.27
N LEU A 35 -5.96 5.23 -0.27
CA LEU A 35 -5.16 6.27 0.39
C LEU A 35 -5.85 6.68 1.71
N PRO A 36 -5.09 7.14 2.72
CA PRO A 36 -5.70 7.64 3.94
C PRO A 36 -6.49 8.94 3.66
N PRO A 37 -7.41 9.32 4.56
CA PRO A 37 -8.11 10.59 4.49
C PRO A 37 -7.16 11.79 4.36
N PRO A 38 -7.51 12.83 3.57
CA PRO A 38 -8.77 12.99 2.81
C PRO A 38 -8.79 12.24 1.47
N LEU A 39 -7.67 11.65 1.03
CA LEU A 39 -7.53 11.07 -0.31
C LEU A 39 -8.21 9.70 -0.50
N HIS A 40 -8.79 9.14 0.55
CA HIS A 40 -9.56 7.88 0.53
C HIS A 40 -10.70 7.81 -0.50
N ARG A 41 -11.18 8.94 -1.02
CA ARG A 41 -12.24 8.96 -2.04
C ARG A 41 -11.72 8.98 -3.46
N ALA A 42 -10.40 9.09 -3.65
CA ALA A 42 -9.80 9.05 -4.98
C ALA A 42 -9.98 7.65 -5.59
N PRO A 43 -10.57 7.53 -6.79
CA PRO A 43 -10.80 6.23 -7.43
C PRO A 43 -9.50 5.71 -8.05
N LEU A 44 -8.55 5.28 -7.21
CA LEU A 44 -7.27 4.76 -7.67
C LEU A 44 -7.35 3.31 -8.11
N ARG A 45 -6.85 3.05 -9.31
CA ARG A 45 -6.70 1.71 -9.89
C ARG A 45 -5.22 1.35 -10.00
N PRO A 46 -4.87 0.07 -9.88
CA PRO A 46 -3.53 -0.39 -10.21
C PRO A 46 -3.13 0.09 -11.61
N GLY A 47 -1.90 0.60 -11.73
CA GLY A 47 -1.40 1.23 -12.95
C GLY A 47 -1.61 2.74 -13.02
N ASN A 48 -2.39 3.33 -12.10
CA ASN A 48 -2.41 4.78 -11.96
C ASN A 48 -1.11 5.28 -11.33
N VAL A 49 -0.62 6.41 -11.85
CA VAL A 49 0.44 7.20 -11.23
C VAL A 49 -0.23 8.38 -10.54
N VAL A 50 0.10 8.60 -9.27
CA VAL A 50 -0.47 9.68 -8.45
C VAL A 50 0.66 10.58 -8.01
N GLU A 51 0.57 11.86 -8.35
CA GLU A 51 1.46 12.89 -7.86
C GLU A 51 0.86 13.57 -6.62
N ILE A 52 1.68 13.71 -5.57
CA ILE A 52 1.33 14.45 -4.35
C ILE A 52 2.29 15.64 -4.24
N ALA A 53 1.81 16.82 -4.57
CA ALA A 53 2.60 18.06 -4.55
C ALA A 53 2.26 18.96 -3.36
N GLY A 54 3.24 19.74 -2.91
CA GLY A 54 3.07 20.74 -1.86
C GLY A 54 4.39 21.18 -1.23
N PRO A 55 4.39 22.22 -0.38
CA PRO A 55 5.59 22.72 0.28
C PRO A 55 6.30 21.67 1.16
N SER A 56 7.57 21.90 1.48
CA SER A 56 8.26 21.10 2.52
C SER A 56 7.44 21.07 3.81
N ASN A 57 7.50 19.95 4.53
CA ASN A 57 6.68 19.72 5.73
C ASN A 57 5.15 19.69 5.54
N SER A 58 4.62 19.64 4.32
CA SER A 58 3.18 19.49 4.07
C SER A 58 2.60 18.08 4.32
N GLY A 59 3.38 17.16 4.90
CA GLY A 59 2.93 15.80 5.21
C GLY A 59 3.05 14.75 4.10
N LYS A 60 3.69 15.08 2.95
CA LYS A 60 3.86 14.15 1.81
C LYS A 60 4.52 12.82 2.19
N SER A 61 5.69 12.88 2.85
CA SER A 61 6.42 11.68 3.27
C SER A 61 5.62 10.87 4.30
N GLN A 62 4.91 11.55 5.22
CA GLN A 62 4.04 10.90 6.19
C GLN A 62 2.87 10.17 5.52
N LEU A 63 2.28 10.77 4.49
CA LEU A 63 1.22 10.15 3.68
C LEU A 63 1.72 8.89 2.97
N LEU A 64 2.92 8.94 2.37
CA LEU A 64 3.55 7.79 1.74
C LEU A 64 3.85 6.66 2.75
N LEU A 65 4.33 7.00 3.96
CA LEU A 65 4.53 6.02 5.02
C LEU A 65 3.23 5.33 5.44
N VAL A 66 2.15 6.09 5.64
CA VAL A 66 0.83 5.51 5.99
C VAL A 66 0.31 4.60 4.87
N ALA A 67 0.47 5.01 3.60
CA ALA A 67 0.11 4.17 2.45
C ALA A 67 0.96 2.90 2.38
N ALA A 68 2.26 2.99 2.67
CA ALA A 68 3.15 1.83 2.73
C ALA A 68 2.71 0.84 3.82
N VAL A 69 2.38 1.34 5.03
CA VAL A 69 1.85 0.51 6.12
C VAL A 69 0.57 -0.22 5.71
N GLN A 70 -0.36 0.47 5.04
CA GLN A 70 -1.58 -0.15 4.53
C GLN A 70 -1.31 -1.30 3.55
N CYS A 71 -0.26 -1.16 2.73
CA CYS A 71 0.10 -2.17 1.74
C CYS A 71 0.76 -3.40 2.38
N ILE A 72 1.71 -3.20 3.28
CA ILE A 72 2.50 -4.30 3.88
C ILE A 72 1.72 -5.10 4.93
N LEU A 73 0.79 -4.46 5.65
CA LEU A 73 0.00 -5.15 6.66
C LEU A 73 -0.88 -6.22 5.98
N PRO A 74 -1.02 -7.43 6.53
CA PRO A 74 -1.89 -8.43 5.92
C PRO A 74 -3.37 -8.06 6.10
N LYS A 75 -4.25 -8.73 5.35
CA LYS A 75 -5.70 -8.59 5.53
C LYS A 75 -6.14 -9.07 6.91
N GLU A 76 -5.59 -10.20 7.33
CA GLU A 76 -5.94 -10.87 8.59
C GLU A 76 -4.69 -11.52 9.18
N TRP A 77 -4.63 -11.61 10.50
CA TRP A 77 -3.60 -12.34 11.22
C TRP A 77 -4.19 -13.01 12.46
N LYS A 78 -4.08 -14.34 12.55
CA LYS A 78 -4.58 -15.14 13.69
C LYS A 78 -6.04 -14.82 14.07
N GLY A 79 -6.93 -14.67 13.09
CA GLY A 79 -8.34 -14.33 13.33
C GLY A 79 -8.64 -12.84 13.52
N VAL A 80 -7.62 -11.97 13.59
CA VAL A 80 -7.81 -10.52 13.71
C VAL A 80 -7.77 -9.88 12.33
N TYR A 81 -8.85 -9.18 11.95
CA TYR A 81 -8.89 -8.42 10.70
C TYR A 81 -8.06 -7.14 10.83
N LEU A 82 -6.93 -7.11 10.13
CA LEU A 82 -6.01 -5.97 10.10
C LEU A 82 -6.30 -5.04 8.92
N GLY A 83 -6.97 -5.53 7.86
CA GLY A 83 -7.45 -4.72 6.75
C GLY A 83 -6.37 -4.09 5.88
N GLY A 84 -5.16 -4.66 5.83
CA GLY A 84 -4.11 -4.29 4.87
C GLY A 84 -4.15 -5.13 3.59
N LEU A 85 -3.13 -5.01 2.73
CA LEU A 85 -3.07 -5.71 1.44
C LEU A 85 -2.16 -6.95 1.41
N GLY A 86 -1.22 -7.07 2.36
CA GLY A 86 -0.22 -8.14 2.41
C GLY A 86 0.71 -8.15 1.20
N LYS A 87 1.15 -6.97 0.74
CA LYS A 87 2.00 -6.80 -0.45
C LYS A 87 3.29 -6.05 -0.11
N ALA A 88 4.36 -6.38 -0.82
CA ALA A 88 5.62 -5.65 -0.72
C ALA A 88 5.49 -4.24 -1.30
N VAL A 89 6.27 -3.30 -0.75
CA VAL A 89 6.35 -1.91 -1.20
C VAL A 89 7.80 -1.58 -1.51
N MET A 90 8.04 -1.01 -2.69
CA MET A 90 9.31 -0.39 -3.03
C MET A 90 9.22 1.11 -2.70
N TYR A 91 10.09 1.59 -1.81
CA TYR A 91 10.16 3.00 -1.41
C TYR A 91 11.46 3.59 -1.94
N LEU A 92 11.36 4.57 -2.85
CA LEU A 92 12.51 5.26 -3.41
C LEU A 92 12.71 6.56 -2.64
N ASP A 93 13.79 6.62 -1.86
CA ASP A 93 14.15 7.81 -1.08
C ASP A 93 15.15 8.67 -1.86
N LEU A 94 14.70 9.84 -2.30
CA LEU A 94 15.48 10.74 -3.15
C LEU A 94 16.18 11.85 -2.35
N ASP A 95 15.82 12.03 -1.09
CA ASP A 95 16.35 13.09 -0.22
C ASP A 95 16.89 12.57 1.12
N CYS A 96 16.99 11.25 1.28
CA CYS A 96 17.52 10.56 2.45
C CYS A 96 16.73 10.87 3.74
N ARG A 97 15.42 11.07 3.64
CA ARG A 97 14.54 11.36 4.79
C ARG A 97 13.61 10.22 5.17
N PHE A 98 13.82 9.01 4.63
CA PHE A 98 13.06 7.84 5.04
C PHE A 98 13.35 7.47 6.49
N ASP A 99 12.29 7.52 7.32
CA ASP A 99 12.36 7.18 8.74
C ASP A 99 11.72 5.80 9.00
N VAL A 100 12.58 4.79 9.15
CA VAL A 100 12.16 3.42 9.46
C VAL A 100 11.51 3.28 10.84
N LEU A 101 11.92 4.11 11.81
CA LEU A 101 11.33 4.10 13.15
C LEU A 101 9.91 4.64 13.09
N ARG A 102 9.69 5.69 12.29
CA ARG A 102 8.35 6.22 12.01
C ARG A 102 7.46 5.17 11.35
N LEU A 103 7.96 4.45 10.34
CA LEU A 103 7.23 3.35 9.72
C LEU A 103 6.82 2.29 10.75
N ALA A 104 7.78 1.84 11.57
CA ALA A 104 7.54 0.83 12.60
C ALA A 104 6.54 1.31 13.67
N GLN A 105 6.57 2.59 14.04
CA GLN A 105 5.60 3.17 14.96
C GLN A 105 4.18 3.15 14.38
N ILE A 106 4.01 3.56 13.12
CA ILE A 106 2.70 3.56 12.45
C ILE A 106 2.15 2.13 12.36
N LEU A 107 3.00 1.15 12.03
CA LEU A 107 2.65 -0.28 12.03
C LEU A 107 2.13 -0.75 13.38
N ARG A 108 2.90 -0.51 14.46
CA ARG A 108 2.52 -0.92 15.82
C ARG A 108 1.19 -0.31 16.23
N ASN A 109 1.01 0.99 15.98
CA ASN A 109 -0.24 1.68 16.30
C ASN A 109 -1.43 1.08 15.55
N ARG A 110 -1.26 0.72 14.27
CA ARG A 110 -2.35 0.13 13.48
C ARG A 110 -2.71 -1.28 13.97
N ILE A 111 -1.71 -2.09 14.33
CA ILE A 111 -1.91 -3.43 14.89
C ILE A 111 -2.61 -3.35 16.25
N ALA A 112 -2.11 -2.50 17.16
CA ALA A 112 -2.71 -2.32 18.49
C ALA A 112 -4.18 -1.93 18.39
N LYS A 113 -4.50 -0.94 17.54
CA LYS A 113 -5.88 -0.50 17.30
C LYS A 113 -6.80 -1.62 16.82
N CYS A 114 -6.32 -2.49 15.93
CA CYS A 114 -7.12 -3.63 15.46
C CYS A 114 -7.34 -4.69 16.56
N CYS A 115 -6.32 -4.96 17.38
CA CYS A 115 -6.41 -5.93 18.47
C CYS A 115 -7.34 -5.44 19.59
N GLU A 116 -7.30 -4.15 19.93
CA GLU A 116 -8.21 -3.54 20.91
C GLU A 116 -9.69 -3.67 20.48
N CYS A 117 -10.00 -3.57 19.19
CA CYS A 117 -11.35 -3.80 18.68
C CYS A 117 -11.84 -5.26 18.77
N THR A 118 -10.93 -6.22 19.00
CA THR A 118 -11.26 -7.66 19.04
C THR A 118 -11.64 -8.13 20.44
N PHE A 119 -11.27 -7.37 21.49
CA PHE A 119 -11.64 -7.63 22.87
C PHE A 119 -12.39 -6.42 23.43
N PRO A 120 -13.73 -6.35 23.31
CA PRO A 120 -14.47 -5.36 24.06
C PRO A 120 -14.19 -5.60 25.54
N VAL A 121 -13.54 -4.65 26.19
CA VAL A 121 -13.36 -4.66 27.64
C VAL A 121 -14.76 -4.66 28.23
N SER A 122 -15.16 -5.80 28.81
CA SER A 122 -16.37 -5.91 29.60
C SER A 122 -16.32 -4.85 30.70
N SER A 123 -17.22 -3.87 30.60
CA SER A 123 -17.48 -2.85 31.60
C SER A 123 -17.56 -3.51 32.97
N LYS A 124 -16.69 -3.12 33.90
CA LYS A 124 -16.90 -3.42 35.31
C LYS A 124 -18.00 -2.50 35.82
N GLU A 125 -19.10 -3.11 36.24
CA GLU A 125 -20.09 -2.51 37.15
C GLU A 125 -19.44 -2.08 38.47
#